data_AF-A0A963LS04-F1
#
_entry.id   AF-A0A963LS04-F1
#
_cell.length_a   1.000
_cell.length_b   1.000
_cell.length_c   1.000
_cell.angle_alpha   90.00
_cell.angle_beta   90.00
_cell.angle_gamma   90.00
#
_symmetry.space_group_name_H-M   'P 1'
#
loop_
_entity.id
_entity.type
_entity.pdbx_description
1 polymer ?
#
loop_
_entity_poly.entity_id
_entity_poly.type
_entity_poly.pdbx_seq_one_letter_code
_entity_poly.pdbx_strand_id
1 'polypeptide(L)'
;MSTTPPPAPAAPSGPRPPRRNQARDIHEAHRVATPLELLFDLVFVVAIAQSAAQLDHGVLAHHTAQAVGGYLLAFGAIWWAWINYTWFASAYDDDSTAFCLLTLLQMSGVLLLATGIPGMFEGQFLAPVLGYVLMRLALGVQWLRAGRGDPARRRTCRRYATGIALVQAGWVLFLLAAESGVLSGAGLVAAILALWLCELAVPPWAEGAGNTPWHAHHIAERYGLLVIIVLGEGILGATNAVSGMWQAHGWSLDLALVGFAGTLLVFSLWWMYFLVPSADAL
;
A
#
# COMPACT_ATOMS: atom_id res chain seq x y z
N MET A 1 -30.67 27.70 46.47
CA MET A 1 -30.69 26.66 45.42
C MET A 1 -30.75 27.36 44.07
N SER A 2 -29.63 27.44 43.36
CA SER A 2 -29.54 27.99 42.00
C SER A 2 -29.06 26.86 41.10
N THR A 3 -29.94 26.35 40.24
CA THR A 3 -29.64 25.30 39.27
C THR A 3 -29.48 25.96 37.91
N THR A 4 -28.24 26.10 37.44
CA THR A 4 -27.92 26.44 36.05
C THR A 4 -28.38 25.31 35.13
N PRO A 5 -29.08 25.61 34.02
CA PRO A 5 -29.49 24.59 33.07
C PRO A 5 -28.27 24.02 32.31
N PRO A 6 -28.33 22.76 31.86
CA PRO A 6 -27.24 22.13 31.10
C PRO A 6 -27.05 22.80 29.72
N PRO A 7 -25.82 22.80 29.18
CA PRO A 7 -25.55 23.38 27.86
C PRO A 7 -26.28 22.61 26.76
N ALA A 8 -26.80 23.33 25.78
CA ALA A 8 -27.53 22.77 24.65
C ALA A 8 -26.63 21.82 23.82
N PRO A 9 -27.20 20.73 23.25
CA PRO A 9 -26.45 19.82 22.39
C PRO A 9 -25.94 20.57 21.15
N ALA A 10 -24.65 20.35 20.82
CA ALA A 10 -24.03 20.91 19.64
C ALA A 10 -24.79 20.48 18.38
N ALA A 11 -25.15 21.45 17.54
CA ALA A 11 -25.85 21.19 16.30
C ALA A 11 -25.03 20.25 15.39
N PRO A 12 -25.67 19.32 14.66
CA PRO A 12 -24.98 18.48 13.70
C PRO A 12 -24.32 19.36 12.64
N SER A 13 -23.00 19.24 12.51
CA SER A 13 -22.23 19.96 11.50
C SER A 13 -22.74 19.59 10.12
N GLY A 14 -23.30 20.56 9.38
CA GLY A 14 -23.68 20.39 7.99
C GLY A 14 -22.50 19.93 7.12
N PRO A 15 -22.76 19.48 5.88
CA PRO A 15 -21.72 19.02 4.98
C PRO A 15 -20.65 20.11 4.82
N ARG A 16 -19.42 19.81 5.26
CA ARG A 16 -18.29 20.72 5.15
C ARG A 16 -18.02 21.00 3.68
N PRO A 17 -17.84 22.27 3.26
CA PRO A 17 -17.43 22.56 1.90
C PRO A 17 -16.08 21.88 1.61
N PRO A 18 -15.85 21.41 0.37
CA PRO A 18 -14.60 20.76 0.01
C PRO A 18 -13.41 21.68 0.33
N ARG A 19 -12.49 21.20 1.17
CA ARG A 19 -11.31 21.98 1.56
C ARG A 19 -10.35 22.01 0.38
N ARG A 20 -10.05 23.22 -0.10
CA ARG A 20 -9.38 23.41 -1.39
C ARG A 20 -7.86 23.20 -1.27
N ASN A 21 -7.36 21.98 -1.55
CA ASN A 21 -5.93 21.63 -1.75
C ASN A 21 -4.91 22.27 -0.75
N GLN A 22 -5.27 22.53 0.50
CA GLN A 22 -4.33 23.03 1.51
C GLN A 22 -3.78 21.85 2.31
N ALA A 23 -2.51 21.92 2.71
CA ALA A 23 -1.96 21.00 3.70
C ALA A 23 -2.82 21.02 4.97
N ARG A 24 -3.11 19.83 5.51
CA ARG A 24 -3.98 19.70 6.68
C ARG A 24 -3.28 20.11 7.96
N ASP A 25 -4.09 20.55 8.93
CA ASP A 25 -3.63 20.93 10.26
C ASP A 25 -3.27 19.69 11.06
N ILE A 26 -1.99 19.57 11.42
CA ILE A 26 -1.36 18.48 12.18
C ILE A 26 -2.05 18.17 13.51
N HIS A 27 -2.84 19.11 14.06
CA HIS A 27 -3.50 19.01 15.36
C HIS A 27 -5.00 18.64 15.31
N GLU A 28 -5.56 18.25 14.16
CA GLU A 28 -6.96 17.75 14.12
C GLU A 28 -7.13 16.50 15.02
N ALA A 29 -7.86 16.66 16.12
CA ALA A 29 -8.17 15.56 17.05
C ALA A 29 -9.18 14.59 16.44
N HIS A 30 -8.88 13.28 16.50
CA HIS A 30 -9.72 12.15 16.04
C HIS A 30 -9.98 12.10 14.51
N ARG A 31 -8.92 12.14 13.70
CA ARG A 31 -9.04 11.68 12.30
C ARG A 31 -9.15 10.16 12.29
N VAL A 32 -10.27 9.66 11.79
CA VAL A 32 -10.54 8.23 11.56
C VAL A 32 -10.34 7.92 10.07
N ALA A 33 -9.92 6.71 9.74
CA ALA A 33 -9.76 6.28 8.35
C ALA A 33 -11.08 6.42 7.55
N THR A 34 -10.99 6.93 6.32
CA THR A 34 -12.17 7.09 5.45
C THR A 34 -12.55 5.76 4.78
N PRO A 35 -13.82 5.58 4.33
CA PRO A 35 -14.20 4.40 3.56
C PRO A 35 -13.38 4.21 2.27
N LEU A 36 -12.92 5.30 1.65
CA LEU A 36 -12.05 5.25 0.47
C LEU A 36 -10.66 4.70 0.83
N GLU A 37 -10.10 5.16 1.95
CA GLU A 37 -8.84 4.68 2.49
C GLU A 37 -8.94 3.18 2.85
N LEU A 38 -10.04 2.72 3.44
CA LEU A 38 -10.28 1.29 3.71
C LEU A 38 -10.42 0.45 2.43
N LEU A 39 -11.14 0.94 1.43
CA LEU A 39 -11.23 0.30 0.12
C LEU A 39 -9.84 0.18 -0.53
N PHE A 40 -9.02 1.22 -0.39
CA PHE A 40 -7.64 1.21 -0.89
C PHE A 40 -6.82 0.09 -0.25
N ASP A 41 -6.89 -0.07 1.08
CA ASP A 41 -6.18 -1.17 1.77
C ASP A 41 -6.65 -2.53 1.28
N LEU A 42 -7.97 -2.71 1.17
CA LEU A 42 -8.54 -3.98 0.72
C LEU A 42 -8.02 -4.37 -0.67
N VAL A 43 -7.98 -3.41 -1.60
CA VAL A 43 -7.45 -3.65 -2.96
C VAL A 43 -5.95 -3.99 -2.93
N PHE A 44 -5.17 -3.33 -2.07
CA PHE A 44 -3.75 -3.65 -1.90
C PHE A 44 -3.52 -5.04 -1.28
N VAL A 45 -4.38 -5.47 -0.37
CA VAL A 45 -4.30 -6.82 0.21
C VAL A 45 -4.52 -7.90 -0.84
N VAL A 46 -5.37 -7.69 -1.84
CA VAL A 46 -5.50 -8.62 -2.98
C VAL A 46 -4.14 -8.81 -3.68
N ALA A 47 -3.37 -7.75 -3.90
CA ALA A 47 -2.05 -7.86 -4.52
C ALA A 47 -1.04 -8.58 -3.61
N ILE A 48 -1.08 -8.32 -2.30
CA ILE A 48 -0.26 -9.03 -1.30
C ILE A 48 -0.60 -10.52 -1.30
N ALA A 49 -1.89 -10.88 -1.34
CA ALA A 49 -2.38 -12.25 -1.39
C ALA A 49 -1.89 -12.97 -2.64
N GLN A 50 -1.99 -12.34 -3.82
CA GLN A 50 -1.47 -12.89 -5.08
C GLN A 50 0.04 -13.11 -5.02
N SER A 51 0.79 -12.18 -4.43
CA SER A 51 2.23 -12.35 -4.22
C SER A 51 2.55 -13.53 -3.31
N ALA A 52 1.84 -13.66 -2.19
CA ALA A 52 2.01 -14.76 -1.24
C ALA A 52 1.62 -16.12 -1.85
N ALA A 53 0.57 -16.18 -2.67
CA ALA A 53 0.18 -17.40 -3.37
C ALA A 53 1.25 -17.90 -4.34
N GLN A 54 1.96 -16.98 -5.02
CA GLN A 54 3.07 -17.37 -5.89
C GLN A 54 4.30 -17.85 -5.13
N LEU A 55 4.55 -17.29 -3.93
CA LEU A 55 5.57 -17.81 -3.04
C LEU A 55 5.27 -19.27 -2.67
N ASP A 56 4.04 -19.57 -2.27
CA ASP A 56 3.60 -20.93 -1.91
C ASP A 56 3.83 -21.93 -3.07
N HIS A 57 3.34 -21.60 -4.27
CA HIS A 57 3.55 -22.45 -5.47
C HIS A 57 5.04 -22.69 -5.76
N GLY A 58 5.86 -21.64 -5.69
CA GLY A 58 7.29 -21.75 -5.96
C GLY A 58 8.05 -22.55 -4.90
N VAL A 59 7.62 -22.49 -3.63
CA VAL A 59 8.15 -23.33 -2.55
C VAL A 59 7.80 -24.80 -2.78
N LEU A 60 6.54 -25.09 -3.11
CA LEU A 60 6.06 -26.45 -3.40
C LEU A 60 6.73 -27.06 -4.63
N ALA A 61 7.07 -26.24 -5.63
CA ALA A 61 7.79 -26.66 -6.84
C ALA A 61 9.32 -26.81 -6.65
N HIS A 62 9.84 -26.72 -5.42
CA HIS A 62 11.28 -26.76 -5.09
C HIS A 62 12.12 -25.63 -5.72
N HIS A 63 11.49 -24.52 -6.10
CA HIS A 63 12.16 -23.32 -6.63
C HIS A 63 12.20 -22.18 -5.59
N THR A 64 12.48 -22.53 -4.33
CA THR A 64 12.33 -21.64 -3.17
C THR A 64 13.09 -20.32 -3.31
N ALA A 65 14.35 -20.34 -3.77
CA ALA A 65 15.14 -19.10 -3.87
C ALA A 65 14.56 -18.10 -4.88
N GLN A 66 14.09 -18.58 -6.03
CA GLN A 66 13.43 -17.77 -7.04
C GLN A 66 12.07 -17.28 -6.54
N ALA A 67 11.30 -18.15 -5.87
CA ALA A 67 10.01 -17.83 -5.29
C ALA A 67 10.12 -16.67 -4.27
N VAL A 68 11.08 -16.77 -3.35
CA VAL A 68 11.37 -15.74 -2.34
C VAL A 68 11.83 -14.44 -3.01
N GLY A 69 12.72 -14.51 -3.99
CA GLY A 69 13.19 -13.31 -4.72
C GLY A 69 12.05 -12.57 -5.43
N GLY A 70 11.22 -13.29 -6.18
CA GLY A 70 10.06 -12.71 -6.87
C GLY A 70 9.02 -12.16 -5.90
N TYR A 71 8.74 -12.87 -4.80
CA TYR A 71 7.88 -12.40 -3.72
C TYR A 71 8.37 -11.09 -3.13
N LEU A 72 9.65 -10.99 -2.73
CA LEU A 72 10.20 -9.79 -2.12
C LEU A 72 10.14 -8.58 -3.07
N LEU A 73 10.38 -8.79 -4.37
CA LEU A 73 10.26 -7.73 -5.37
C LEU A 73 8.81 -7.25 -5.54
N ALA A 74 7.86 -8.18 -5.68
CA ALA A 74 6.44 -7.85 -5.84
C ALA A 74 5.85 -7.22 -4.58
N PHE A 75 6.06 -7.85 -3.41
CA PHE A 75 5.66 -7.33 -2.11
C PHE A 75 6.29 -5.96 -1.86
N GLY A 76 7.58 -5.80 -2.14
CA GLY A 76 8.26 -4.51 -2.05
C GLY A 76 7.54 -3.44 -2.85
N ALA A 77 7.18 -3.73 -4.11
CA ALA A 77 6.53 -2.76 -5.02
C ALA A 77 5.16 -2.32 -4.49
N ILE A 78 4.37 -3.31 -4.07
CA ILE A 78 3.04 -3.10 -3.49
C ILE A 78 3.17 -2.28 -2.19
N TRP A 79 4.05 -2.70 -1.28
CA TRP A 79 4.27 -2.06 0.01
C TRP A 79 4.75 -0.61 -0.14
N TRP A 80 5.72 -0.37 -1.02
CA TRP A 80 6.25 0.97 -1.26
C TRP A 80 5.20 1.91 -1.84
N ALA A 81 4.41 1.44 -2.82
CA ALA A 81 3.32 2.22 -3.37
C ALA A 81 2.28 2.57 -2.31
N TRP A 82 1.92 1.59 -1.46
CA TRP A 82 1.00 1.79 -0.34
C TRP A 82 1.52 2.82 0.65
N ILE A 83 2.78 2.71 1.10
CA ILE A 83 3.40 3.69 2.00
C ILE A 83 3.31 5.09 1.41
N ASN A 84 3.74 5.28 0.17
CA ASN A 84 3.76 6.60 -0.45
C ASN A 84 2.35 7.23 -0.54
N TYR A 85 1.33 6.42 -0.84
CA TYR A 85 -0.05 6.89 -0.82
C TYR A 85 -0.51 7.25 0.59
N THR A 86 -0.32 6.35 1.56
CA THR A 86 -0.79 6.55 2.95
C THR A 86 -0.19 7.81 3.57
N TRP A 87 1.10 8.06 3.35
CA TRP A 87 1.77 9.29 3.79
C TRP A 87 1.24 10.53 3.06
N PHE A 88 1.02 10.45 1.74
CA PHE A 88 0.44 11.54 0.97
C PHE A 88 -0.99 11.88 1.41
N ALA A 89 -1.85 10.88 1.56
CA ALA A 89 -3.23 11.03 2.00
C ALA A 89 -3.31 11.60 3.43
N SER A 90 -2.36 11.23 4.31
CA SER A 90 -2.24 11.84 5.63
C SER A 90 -2.04 13.37 5.52
N ALA A 91 -1.18 13.82 4.61
CA ALA A 91 -0.82 15.23 4.45
C ALA A 91 -1.86 16.07 3.68
N TYR A 92 -2.46 15.52 2.62
CA TYR A 92 -3.13 16.30 1.58
C TYR A 92 -4.49 15.75 1.10
N ASP A 93 -5.09 14.78 1.78
CA ASP A 93 -6.47 14.36 1.43
C ASP A 93 -7.43 15.55 1.52
N ASP A 94 -8.09 15.89 0.40
CA ASP A 94 -8.89 17.10 0.21
C ASP A 94 -10.39 16.82 -0.02
N ASP A 95 -10.84 15.57 0.14
CA ASP A 95 -12.21 15.09 -0.11
C ASP A 95 -12.73 15.43 -1.52
N SER A 96 -11.86 15.80 -2.47
CA SER A 96 -12.27 16.22 -3.81
C SER A 96 -12.57 15.03 -4.71
N THR A 97 -13.50 15.21 -5.65
CA THR A 97 -13.80 14.20 -6.68
C THR A 97 -12.55 13.80 -7.46
N ALA A 98 -11.64 14.74 -7.70
CA ALA A 98 -10.40 14.43 -8.40
C ALA A 98 -9.43 13.60 -7.55
N PHE A 99 -9.35 13.81 -6.23
CA PHE A 99 -8.60 12.95 -5.33
C PHE A 99 -9.17 11.53 -5.33
N CYS A 100 -10.50 11.40 -5.26
CA CYS A 100 -11.20 10.12 -5.35
C CYS A 100 -10.89 9.40 -6.68
N LEU A 101 -11.07 10.07 -7.83
CA LEU A 101 -10.80 9.49 -9.14
C LEU A 101 -9.32 9.08 -9.33
N LEU A 102 -8.37 9.87 -8.82
CA LEU A 102 -6.95 9.53 -8.86
C LEU A 102 -6.63 8.34 -7.95
N THR A 103 -7.29 8.23 -6.80
CA THR A 103 -7.16 7.07 -5.91
C THR A 103 -7.73 5.81 -6.55
N LEU A 104 -8.89 5.89 -7.21
CA LEU A 104 -9.46 4.77 -7.97
C LEU A 104 -8.55 4.34 -9.13
N LEU A 105 -7.86 5.30 -9.77
CA LEU A 105 -6.85 5.00 -10.79
C LEU A 105 -5.64 4.27 -10.20
N GLN A 106 -5.20 4.63 -8.99
CA GLN A 106 -4.15 3.90 -8.27
C GLN A 106 -4.59 2.47 -7.93
N MET A 107 -5.83 2.29 -7.46
CA MET A 107 -6.42 0.98 -7.20
C MET A 107 -6.42 0.11 -8.47
N SER A 108 -6.77 0.69 -9.62
CA SER A 108 -6.72 -0.01 -10.91
C SER A 108 -5.29 -0.41 -11.29
N GLY A 109 -4.31 0.46 -11.02
CA GLY A 109 -2.89 0.17 -11.24
C GLY A 109 -2.38 -1.00 -10.40
N VAL A 110 -2.72 -1.07 -9.11
CA VAL A 110 -2.30 -2.19 -8.25
C VAL A 110 -3.01 -3.50 -8.60
N LEU A 111 -4.27 -3.45 -9.05
CA LEU A 111 -4.95 -4.64 -9.56
C LEU A 111 -4.28 -5.16 -10.84
N LEU A 112 -3.93 -4.27 -11.79
CA LEU A 112 -3.18 -4.64 -12.98
C LEU A 112 -1.81 -5.23 -12.59
N LEU A 113 -1.12 -4.64 -11.62
CA LEU A 113 0.11 -5.20 -11.09
C LEU A 113 -0.12 -6.61 -10.55
N ALA A 114 -1.13 -6.80 -9.71
CA ALA A 114 -1.49 -8.08 -9.10
C ALA A 114 -1.72 -9.17 -10.15
N THR A 115 -2.46 -8.86 -11.23
CA THR A 115 -2.69 -9.79 -12.33
C THR A 115 -1.42 -10.19 -13.08
N GLY A 116 -0.41 -9.32 -13.06
CA GLY A 116 0.87 -9.54 -13.71
C GLY A 116 1.89 -10.30 -12.85
N ILE A 117 1.65 -10.45 -11.54
CA ILE A 117 2.59 -11.12 -10.61
C ILE A 117 2.95 -12.54 -11.07
N PRO A 118 1.99 -13.42 -11.48
CA PRO A 118 2.34 -14.76 -11.96
C PRO A 118 3.32 -14.72 -13.13
N GLY A 119 3.07 -13.85 -14.11
CA GLY A 119 3.91 -13.69 -15.30
C GLY A 119 5.31 -13.15 -15.00
N MET A 120 5.50 -12.39 -13.91
CA MET A 120 6.84 -11.92 -13.50
C MET A 120 7.81 -13.07 -13.25
N PHE A 121 7.32 -14.20 -12.71
CA PHE A 121 8.15 -15.38 -12.45
C PHE A 121 8.62 -16.06 -13.74
N GLU A 122 7.92 -15.80 -14.84
CA GLU A 122 8.24 -16.27 -16.19
C GLU A 122 8.98 -15.21 -17.02
N GLY A 123 9.34 -14.06 -16.43
CA GLY A 123 10.03 -12.95 -17.11
C GLY A 123 9.11 -12.00 -17.88
N GLN A 124 7.80 -12.06 -17.65
CA GLN A 124 6.82 -11.17 -18.28
C GLN A 124 6.58 -9.94 -17.39
N PHE A 125 7.13 -8.80 -17.78
CA PHE A 125 7.11 -7.58 -16.98
C PHE A 125 6.08 -6.53 -17.43
N LEU A 126 5.36 -6.75 -18.53
CA LEU A 126 4.44 -5.76 -19.11
C LEU A 126 3.34 -5.31 -18.14
N ALA A 127 2.46 -6.23 -17.74
CA ALA A 127 1.38 -5.94 -16.78
C ALA A 127 1.87 -5.36 -15.44
N PRO A 128 2.87 -5.93 -14.75
CA PRO A 128 3.33 -5.42 -13.46
C PRO A 128 3.97 -4.04 -13.57
N VAL A 129 4.79 -3.78 -14.59
CA VAL A 129 5.40 -2.46 -14.81
C VAL A 129 4.35 -1.44 -15.19
N LEU A 130 3.42 -1.75 -16.09
CA LEU A 130 2.34 -0.83 -16.47
C LEU A 130 1.43 -0.49 -15.29
N GLY A 131 1.04 -1.49 -14.50
CA GLY A 131 0.24 -1.28 -13.29
C GLY A 131 0.94 -0.40 -12.27
N TYR A 132 2.24 -0.64 -12.06
CA TYR A 132 3.08 0.17 -11.19
C TYR A 132 3.22 1.61 -11.69
N VAL A 133 3.56 1.82 -12.95
CA VAL A 133 3.66 3.15 -13.56
C VAL A 133 2.33 3.90 -13.46
N LEU A 134 1.21 3.22 -13.73
CA LEU A 134 -0.12 3.82 -13.65
C LEU A 134 -0.42 4.39 -12.25
N MET A 135 -0.24 3.58 -11.20
CA MET A 135 -0.50 4.03 -9.82
C MET A 135 0.48 5.14 -9.39
N ARG A 136 1.75 5.04 -9.79
CA ARG A 136 2.78 6.02 -9.41
C ARG A 136 2.53 7.36 -10.11
N LEU A 137 2.18 7.37 -11.39
CA LEU A 137 1.85 8.60 -12.11
C LEU A 137 0.58 9.28 -11.56
N ALA A 138 -0.43 8.50 -11.15
CA ALA A 138 -1.60 9.05 -10.46
C ALA A 138 -1.19 9.78 -9.16
N LEU A 139 -0.28 9.20 -8.37
CA LEU A 139 0.28 9.87 -7.19
C LEU A 139 1.07 11.14 -7.57
N GLY A 140 1.85 11.10 -8.65
CA GLY A 140 2.56 12.27 -9.17
C GLY A 140 1.62 13.43 -9.53
N VAL A 141 0.45 13.12 -10.12
CA VAL A 141 -0.60 14.12 -10.39
C VAL A 141 -1.19 14.67 -9.10
N GLN A 142 -1.42 13.83 -8.09
CA GLN A 142 -1.87 14.27 -6.77
C GLN A 142 -0.86 15.24 -6.13
N TRP A 143 0.45 14.96 -6.20
CA TRP A 143 1.51 15.88 -5.76
C TRP A 143 1.49 17.23 -6.50
N LEU A 144 1.33 17.22 -7.83
CA LEU A 144 1.21 18.47 -8.59
C LEU A 144 0.00 19.30 -8.17
N ARG A 145 -1.13 18.64 -7.85
CA ARG A 145 -2.33 19.31 -7.33
C ARG A 145 -2.10 19.90 -5.95
N ALA A 146 -1.49 19.14 -5.04
CA ALA A 146 -1.13 19.61 -3.70
C ALA A 146 -0.21 20.84 -3.77
N GLY A 147 0.81 20.83 -4.64
CA GLY A 147 1.70 21.98 -4.83
C GLY A 147 1.02 23.23 -5.42
N ARG A 148 -0.13 23.10 -6.09
CA ARG A 148 -0.92 24.26 -6.53
C ARG A 148 -1.64 24.92 -5.35
N GLY A 149 -2.17 24.13 -4.42
CA GLY A 149 -2.92 24.63 -3.27
C GLY A 149 -2.09 24.97 -2.02
N ASP A 150 -0.86 24.46 -1.91
CA ASP A 150 0.13 24.85 -0.89
C ASP A 150 1.35 25.54 -1.53
N PRO A 151 1.36 26.88 -1.65
CA PRO A 151 2.49 27.63 -2.21
C PRO A 151 3.80 27.47 -1.42
N ALA A 152 3.73 27.26 -0.10
CA ALA A 152 4.91 27.16 0.76
C ALA A 152 5.67 25.84 0.51
N ARG A 153 4.95 24.74 0.29
CA ARG A 153 5.53 23.40 -0.01
C ARG A 153 5.54 23.03 -1.48
N ARG A 154 5.20 23.97 -2.38
CA ARG A 154 5.17 23.75 -3.85
C ARG A 154 6.46 23.16 -4.40
N ARG A 155 7.62 23.55 -3.87
CA ARG A 155 8.92 23.02 -4.31
C ARG A 155 9.05 21.53 -3.98
N THR A 156 8.73 21.12 -2.75
CA THR A 156 8.72 19.73 -2.29
C THR A 156 7.74 18.90 -3.13
N CYS A 157 6.50 19.38 -3.32
CA CYS A 157 5.50 18.68 -4.13
C CYS A 157 5.93 18.50 -5.59
N ARG A 158 6.56 19.52 -6.19
CA ARG A 158 7.10 19.40 -7.56
C ARG A 158 8.27 18.43 -7.63
N ARG A 159 9.14 18.39 -6.61
CA ARG A 159 10.21 17.39 -6.54
C ARG A 159 9.64 15.99 -6.48
N TYR A 160 8.67 15.70 -5.60
CA TYR A 160 7.99 14.40 -5.58
C TYR A 160 7.44 14.02 -6.95
N ALA A 161 6.67 14.89 -7.59
CA ALA A 161 6.10 14.64 -8.90
C ALA A 161 7.18 14.38 -9.98
N THR A 162 8.24 15.18 -10.00
CA THR A 162 9.35 15.00 -10.95
C THR A 162 10.15 13.73 -10.68
N GLY A 163 10.46 13.43 -9.43
CA GLY A 163 11.18 12.21 -9.04
C GLY A 163 10.40 10.97 -9.42
N ILE A 164 9.11 10.92 -9.07
CA ILE A 164 8.21 9.84 -9.47
C ILE A 164 8.20 9.69 -11.00
N ALA A 165 8.00 10.79 -11.74
CA ALA A 165 7.93 10.74 -13.21
C ALA A 165 9.25 10.24 -13.85
N LEU A 166 10.41 10.66 -13.33
CA LEU A 166 11.71 10.22 -13.82
C LEU A 166 11.95 8.73 -13.56
N VAL A 167 11.61 8.25 -12.36
CA VAL A 167 11.76 6.83 -12.04
C VAL A 167 10.77 5.97 -12.83
N GLN A 168 9.53 6.44 -13.03
CA GLN A 168 8.56 5.76 -13.89
C GLN A 168 9.00 5.71 -15.35
N ALA A 169 9.63 6.77 -15.87
CA ALA A 169 10.26 6.73 -17.19
C ALA A 169 11.37 5.67 -17.24
N GLY A 170 12.15 5.54 -16.16
CA GLY A 170 13.14 4.47 -15.99
C GLY A 170 12.51 3.07 -16.03
N TRP A 171 11.37 2.85 -15.38
CA TRP A 171 10.62 1.59 -15.45
C TRP A 171 10.11 1.26 -16.85
N VAL A 172 9.61 2.25 -17.58
CA VAL A 172 9.20 2.07 -18.98
C VAL A 172 10.39 1.72 -19.86
N LEU A 173 11.53 2.40 -19.69
CA LEU A 173 12.76 2.07 -20.42
C LEU A 173 13.28 0.67 -20.06
N PHE A 174 13.20 0.28 -18.79
CA PHE A 174 13.52 -1.08 -18.34
C PHE A 174 12.66 -2.12 -19.05
N LEU A 175 11.33 -1.89 -19.14
CA LEU A 175 10.42 -2.80 -19.83
C LEU A 175 10.80 -2.96 -21.31
N LEU A 176 11.03 -1.85 -22.01
CA LEU A 176 11.43 -1.87 -23.42
C LEU A 176 12.77 -2.61 -23.62
N ALA A 177 13.72 -2.41 -22.71
CA ALA A 177 15.02 -3.07 -22.77
C ALA A 177 14.97 -4.57 -22.40
N ALA A 178 14.06 -4.97 -21.51
CA ALA A 178 13.81 -6.36 -21.18
C ALA A 178 13.12 -7.09 -22.36
N GLU A 179 12.09 -6.49 -22.97
CA GLU A 179 11.38 -7.08 -24.11
C GLU A 179 12.23 -7.17 -25.38
N SER A 180 13.12 -6.20 -25.60
CA SER A 180 14.09 -6.24 -26.71
C SER A 180 15.27 -7.20 -26.50
N GLY A 181 15.36 -7.84 -25.32
CA GLY A 181 16.45 -8.76 -24.97
C GLY A 181 17.80 -8.07 -24.69
N VAL A 182 17.84 -6.74 -24.67
CA VAL A 182 19.05 -5.96 -24.33
C VAL A 182 19.45 -6.19 -22.87
N LEU A 183 18.46 -6.28 -21.98
CA LEU A 183 18.64 -6.60 -20.57
C LEU A 183 18.25 -8.07 -20.32
N SER A 184 19.21 -8.87 -19.83
CA SER A 184 18.96 -10.27 -19.47
C SER A 184 19.78 -10.69 -18.24
N GLY A 185 19.36 -11.78 -17.58
CA GLY A 185 20.06 -12.38 -16.44
C GLY A 185 20.39 -11.37 -15.33
N ALA A 186 21.68 -11.29 -14.96
CA ALA A 186 22.16 -10.40 -13.91
C ALA A 186 21.94 -8.91 -14.23
N GLY A 187 21.96 -8.52 -15.50
CA GLY A 187 21.71 -7.13 -15.91
C GLY A 187 20.29 -6.71 -15.59
N LEU A 188 19.32 -7.60 -15.81
CA LEU A 188 17.90 -7.36 -15.50
C LEU A 188 17.70 -7.14 -14.00
N VAL A 189 18.27 -8.00 -13.17
CA VAL A 189 18.22 -7.87 -11.70
C VAL A 189 18.89 -6.57 -11.24
N ALA A 190 20.07 -6.25 -11.78
CA ALA A 190 20.77 -5.02 -11.45
C ALA A 190 19.96 -3.77 -11.81
N ALA A 191 19.27 -3.76 -12.96
CA ALA A 191 18.41 -2.66 -13.38
C ALA A 191 17.20 -2.51 -12.44
N ILE A 192 16.55 -3.61 -12.06
CA ILE A 192 15.46 -3.60 -11.06
C ILE A 192 15.94 -3.00 -9.74
N LEU A 193 17.08 -3.47 -9.21
CA LEU A 193 17.64 -2.98 -7.96
C LEU A 193 18.02 -1.49 -8.04
N ALA A 194 18.60 -1.05 -9.16
CA ALA A 194 18.95 0.35 -9.38
C ALA A 194 17.70 1.24 -9.41
N LEU A 195 16.64 0.82 -10.11
CA LEU A 195 15.37 1.55 -10.13
C LEU A 195 14.71 1.58 -8.75
N TRP A 196 14.80 0.49 -8.00
CA TRP A 196 14.38 0.44 -6.60
C TRP A 196 15.12 1.44 -5.71
N LEU A 197 16.44 1.53 -5.84
CA LEU A 197 17.23 2.53 -5.11
C LEU A 197 16.81 3.96 -5.50
N CYS A 198 16.52 4.20 -6.77
CA CYS A 198 15.98 5.46 -7.23
C CYS A 198 14.61 5.76 -6.60
N GLU A 199 13.70 4.78 -6.52
CA GLU A 199 12.40 4.93 -5.84
C GLU A 199 12.57 5.35 -4.37
N LEU A 200 13.47 4.67 -3.65
CA LEU A 200 13.78 4.97 -2.25
C LEU A 200 14.45 6.33 -2.06
N ALA A 201 15.17 6.82 -3.07
CA ALA A 201 15.83 8.12 -3.04
C ALA A 201 14.87 9.31 -3.29
N VAL A 202 13.69 9.07 -3.88
CA VAL A 202 12.74 10.16 -4.19
C VAL A 202 12.28 10.91 -2.93
N PRO A 203 11.77 10.26 -1.86
CA PRO A 203 11.34 10.97 -0.66
C PRO A 203 12.43 11.83 0.00
N PRO A 204 13.63 11.30 0.36
CA PRO A 204 14.65 12.12 1.02
C PRO A 204 15.15 13.28 0.14
N TRP A 205 15.22 13.09 -1.18
CA TRP A 205 15.55 14.17 -2.11
C TRP A 205 14.46 15.25 -2.21
N ALA A 206 13.19 14.83 -2.22
CA ALA A 206 12.06 15.75 -2.27
C ALA A 206 11.93 16.57 -0.98
N GLU A 207 11.96 15.90 0.18
CA GLU A 207 11.86 16.52 1.51
C GLU A 207 13.04 17.44 1.84
N GLY A 208 14.19 17.28 1.18
CA GLY A 208 15.29 18.25 1.24
C GLY A 208 14.93 19.67 0.76
N ALA A 209 13.72 19.91 0.22
CA ALA A 209 13.19 21.25 -0.08
C ALA A 209 12.30 21.83 1.04
N GLY A 210 11.93 21.03 2.04
CA GLY A 210 11.03 21.39 3.13
C GLY A 210 10.07 20.25 3.45
N ASN A 211 9.86 20.00 4.75
CA ASN A 211 9.12 18.84 5.24
C ASN A 211 7.62 18.92 4.95
N THR A 212 7.02 17.80 4.56
CA THR A 212 5.57 17.64 4.47
C THR A 212 4.93 17.41 5.84
N PRO A 213 3.73 17.97 6.10
CA PRO A 213 3.03 17.74 7.37
C PRO A 213 2.34 16.37 7.31
N TRP A 214 2.46 15.56 8.35
CA TRP A 214 1.83 14.24 8.44
C TRP A 214 1.30 14.01 9.86
N HIS A 215 0.33 13.11 9.99
CA HIS A 215 -0.33 12.83 11.27
C HIS A 215 0.06 11.45 11.78
N ALA A 216 0.88 11.39 12.83
CA ALA A 216 1.35 10.14 13.42
C ALA A 216 0.22 9.17 13.80
N HIS A 217 -0.84 9.69 14.44
CA HIS A 217 -1.96 8.87 14.87
C HIS A 217 -2.74 8.26 13.69
N HIS A 218 -2.97 9.02 12.62
CA HIS A 218 -3.65 8.51 11.42
C HIS A 218 -2.78 7.51 10.67
N ILE A 219 -1.47 7.74 10.57
CA ILE A 219 -0.54 6.74 10.02
C ILE A 219 -0.59 5.44 10.84
N ALA A 220 -0.46 5.51 12.17
CA ALA A 220 -0.55 4.36 13.04
C ALA A 220 -1.88 3.58 12.86
N GLU A 221 -3.01 4.31 12.77
CA GLU A 221 -4.33 3.74 12.49
C GLU A 221 -4.35 2.97 11.15
N ARG A 222 -3.86 3.59 10.06
CA ARG A 222 -3.81 2.99 8.72
C ARG A 222 -2.97 1.71 8.70
N TYR A 223 -1.81 1.70 9.36
CA TYR A 223 -0.97 0.51 9.47
C TYR A 223 -1.69 -0.59 10.26
N GLY A 224 -2.34 -0.25 11.38
CA GLY A 224 -3.11 -1.23 12.16
C GLY A 224 -4.28 -1.83 11.37
N LEU A 225 -5.02 -1.00 10.63
CA LEU A 225 -6.11 -1.46 9.76
C LEU A 225 -5.60 -2.39 8.66
N LEU A 226 -4.52 -2.02 7.97
CA LEU A 226 -3.92 -2.90 6.97
C LEU A 226 -3.47 -4.24 7.56
N VAL A 227 -2.85 -4.23 8.74
CA VAL A 227 -2.44 -5.46 9.45
C VAL A 227 -3.66 -6.35 9.74
N ILE A 228 -4.77 -5.79 10.21
CA ILE A 228 -6.01 -6.56 10.43
C ILE A 228 -6.48 -7.21 9.13
N ILE A 229 -6.50 -6.47 8.02
CA ILE A 229 -6.97 -7.00 6.72
C ILE A 229 -6.03 -8.10 6.22
N VAL A 230 -4.71 -7.92 6.32
CA VAL A 230 -3.71 -8.94 5.94
C VAL A 230 -3.83 -10.19 6.81
N LEU A 231 -4.06 -10.06 8.12
CA LEU A 231 -4.31 -11.19 9.00
C LEU A 231 -5.61 -11.92 8.62
N GLY A 232 -6.66 -11.18 8.25
CA GLY A 232 -7.90 -11.74 7.71
C GLY A 232 -7.68 -12.56 6.45
N GLU A 233 -6.86 -12.08 5.52
CA GLU A 233 -6.46 -12.84 4.33
C GLU A 233 -5.67 -14.11 4.68
N GLY A 234 -4.80 -14.04 5.70
CA GLY A 234 -4.12 -15.21 6.24
C GLY A 234 -5.09 -16.28 6.78
N ILE A 235 -6.16 -15.87 7.49
CA ILE A 235 -7.22 -16.78 7.97
C ILE A 235 -7.95 -17.41 6.79
N LEU A 236 -8.26 -16.64 5.74
CA LEU A 236 -8.90 -17.15 4.53
C LEU A 236 -8.02 -18.21 3.85
N GLY A 237 -6.72 -17.93 3.68
CA GLY A 237 -5.75 -18.88 3.14
C GLY A 237 -5.66 -20.17 3.95
N ALA A 238 -5.56 -20.07 5.28
CA ALA A 238 -5.54 -21.24 6.17
C ALA A 238 -6.83 -22.05 6.08
N THR A 239 -7.99 -21.38 6.02
CA THR A 239 -9.31 -22.03 5.88
C THR A 239 -9.42 -22.78 4.55
N ASN A 240 -8.92 -22.20 3.45
CA ASN A 240 -8.89 -22.84 2.14
C ASN A 240 -7.98 -24.07 2.14
N ALA A 241 -6.80 -23.98 2.76
CA ALA A 241 -5.87 -25.11 2.89
C ALA A 241 -6.50 -26.27 3.68
N VAL A 242 -7.08 -25.99 4.85
CA VAL A 242 -7.78 -26.99 5.67
C VAL A 242 -8.95 -27.61 4.91
N SER A 243 -9.75 -26.79 4.21
CA SER A 243 -10.88 -27.26 3.42
C SER A 243 -10.45 -28.17 2.28
N GLY A 244 -9.36 -27.84 1.59
CA GLY A 244 -8.77 -28.66 0.53
C GLY A 244 -8.28 -30.01 1.07
N MET A 245 -7.60 -30.02 2.21
CA MET A 245 -7.14 -31.25 2.86
C MET A 245 -8.31 -32.14 3.31
N TRP A 246 -9.36 -31.55 3.90
CA TRP A 246 -10.57 -32.27 4.27
C TRP A 246 -11.18 -32.98 3.06
N GLN A 247 -11.35 -32.27 1.94
CA GLN A 247 -11.97 -32.85 0.75
C GLN A 247 -11.14 -33.99 0.14
N ALA A 248 -9.81 -33.86 0.17
CA ALA A 248 -8.91 -34.85 -0.41
C ALA A 248 -8.70 -36.09 0.47
N HIS A 249 -8.66 -35.94 1.80
CA HIS A 249 -8.25 -37.02 2.72
C HIS A 249 -9.27 -37.33 3.82
N GLY A 250 -10.39 -36.60 3.89
CA GLY A 250 -11.38 -36.71 4.96
C GLY A 250 -10.96 -35.98 6.24
N TRP A 251 -11.78 -36.14 7.29
CA TRP A 251 -11.50 -35.55 8.60
C TRP A 251 -10.42 -36.34 9.34
N SER A 252 -9.49 -35.63 10.00
CA SER A 252 -8.51 -36.19 10.92
C SER A 252 -8.25 -35.26 12.10
N LEU A 253 -7.76 -35.82 13.22
CA LEU A 253 -7.34 -35.03 14.37
C LEU A 253 -6.15 -34.11 14.01
N ASP A 254 -5.23 -34.60 13.19
CA ASP A 254 -4.08 -33.81 12.73
C ASP A 254 -4.52 -32.57 11.95
N LEU A 255 -5.53 -32.71 11.08
CA LEU A 255 -6.09 -31.59 10.33
C LEU A 255 -6.73 -30.54 11.27
N ALA A 256 -7.45 -31.00 12.29
CA ALA A 256 -8.03 -30.12 13.30
C ALA A 256 -6.94 -29.38 14.11
N LEU A 257 -5.86 -30.06 14.47
CA LEU A 257 -4.73 -29.47 15.19
C LEU A 257 -3.98 -28.44 14.34
N VAL A 258 -3.75 -28.72 13.05
CA VAL A 258 -3.12 -27.77 12.11
C VAL A 258 -4.00 -26.53 11.94
N GLY A 259 -5.31 -26.70 11.73
CA GLY A 259 -6.25 -25.58 11.63
C GLY A 259 -6.25 -24.73 12.90
N PHE A 260 -6.34 -25.36 14.07
CA PHE A 260 -6.29 -24.68 15.36
C PHE A 260 -4.98 -23.91 15.58
N ALA A 261 -3.83 -24.54 15.28
CA ALA A 261 -2.52 -23.91 15.39
C ALA A 261 -2.39 -22.69 14.45
N GLY A 262 -2.88 -22.80 13.22
CA GLY A 262 -2.91 -21.69 12.26
C GLY A 262 -3.75 -20.50 12.75
N THR A 263 -4.96 -20.77 13.28
CA THR A 263 -5.80 -19.72 13.88
C THR A 263 -5.14 -19.08 15.11
N LEU A 264 -4.56 -19.89 16.00
CA LEU A 264 -3.88 -19.40 17.19
C LEU A 264 -2.68 -18.52 16.85
N LEU A 265 -1.93 -18.87 15.79
CA LEU A 265 -0.83 -18.04 15.28
C LEU A 265 -1.34 -16.67 14.85
N VAL A 266 -2.42 -16.60 14.06
CA VAL A 266 -3.00 -15.32 13.63
C VAL A 266 -3.46 -14.48 14.82
N PHE A 267 -4.14 -15.08 15.79
CA PHE A 267 -4.57 -14.37 17.00
C PHE A 267 -3.39 -13.87 17.84
N SER A 268 -2.32 -14.66 17.92
CA SER A 268 -1.09 -14.26 18.62
C SER A 268 -0.40 -13.09 17.92
N LEU A 269 -0.32 -13.10 16.58
CA LEU A 269 0.24 -12.01 15.79
C LEU A 269 -0.59 -10.72 15.95
N TRP A 270 -1.92 -10.83 15.87
CA TRP A 270 -2.82 -9.71 16.15
C TRP A 270 -2.58 -9.15 17.55
N TRP A 271 -2.58 -10.01 18.56
CA TRP A 271 -2.39 -9.60 19.96
C TRP A 271 -1.04 -8.90 20.13
N MET A 272 0.06 -9.48 19.64
CA MET A 272 1.40 -8.90 19.73
C MET A 272 1.51 -7.53 19.06
N TYR A 273 0.85 -7.34 17.91
CA TYR A 273 0.89 -6.07 17.20
C TYR A 273 0.18 -4.94 17.98
N PHE A 274 -0.99 -5.23 18.57
CA PHE A 274 -1.80 -4.23 19.27
C PHE A 274 -1.46 -4.06 20.76
N LEU A 275 -0.47 -4.78 21.29
CA LEU A 275 -0.01 -4.61 22.67
C LEU A 275 0.65 -3.25 22.93
N VAL A 276 1.32 -2.66 21.92
CA VAL A 276 2.06 -1.40 22.05
C VAL A 276 1.31 -0.28 21.33
N PRO A 277 1.01 0.86 21.98
CA PRO A 277 0.45 2.03 21.30
C PRO A 277 1.45 2.60 20.27
N SER A 278 1.28 2.20 19.01
CA SER A 278 2.22 2.56 17.92
C SER A 278 2.23 4.06 17.59
N ALA A 279 1.13 4.77 17.87
CA ALA A 279 1.03 6.21 17.65
C ALA A 279 1.95 7.04 18.56
N ASP A 280 2.23 6.57 19.77
CA ASP A 280 3.06 7.31 20.75
C ASP A 280 4.57 7.14 20.49
N ALA A 281 4.93 6.20 19.60
CA ALA A 281 6.32 5.87 19.27
C ALA A 281 6.80 6.49 17.94
N LEU A 282 5.92 7.14 17.17
CA LEU A 282 6.19 7.80 15.88
C LEU A 282 6.38 9.30 16.04
#